data_AF-A0A958MNU4-F1
#
_entry.id   AF-A0A958MNU4-F1
#
_cell.length_a   1.000
_cell.length_b   1.000
_cell.length_c   1.000
_cell.angle_alpha   90.00
_cell.angle_beta   90.00
_cell.angle_gamma   90.00
#
_symmetry.space_group_name_H-M   'P 1'
#
loop_
_entity.id
_entity.type
_entity.pdbx_description
1 polymer ?
#
loop_
_entity_poly.entity_id
_entity_poly.type
_entity_poly.pdbx_seq_one_letter_code
_entity_poly.pdbx_strand_id
1 'polypeptide(L)'
;MKQTFLLSLIFFLSTSFLLSQTEFDNGFKDGYKNGHCQDQGIGCIKPIPPIAPIPTVDESSSSYQDGYNRGFQMGMKAQTSKPNSTNRQRYQTAKPTF
;
A
#
# COMPACT_ATOMS: atom_id res chain seq x y z
N MET A 1 20.80 4.70 41.70
CA MET A 1 21.49 4.14 40.51
C MET A 1 20.81 2.92 39.93
N LYS A 2 20.52 1.86 40.71
CA LYS A 2 19.84 0.65 40.19
C LYS A 2 18.41 0.89 39.71
N GLN A 3 17.63 1.72 40.42
CA GLN A 3 16.23 2.01 40.10
C GLN A 3 16.07 2.92 38.86
N THR A 4 16.95 3.91 38.69
CA THR A 4 17.01 4.77 37.50
C THR A 4 17.47 3.99 36.26
N PHE A 5 18.38 3.02 36.43
CA PHE A 5 18.79 2.10 35.37
C PHE A 5 17.64 1.19 34.93
N LEU A 6 16.86 0.67 35.88
CA LEU A 6 15.67 -0.17 35.58
C LEU A 6 14.60 0.62 34.80
N LEU A 7 14.35 1.87 35.18
CA LEU A 7 13.39 2.75 34.48
C LEU A 7 13.85 3.09 33.05
N SER A 8 15.16 3.33 32.86
CA SER A 8 15.75 3.53 31.53
C SER A 8 15.58 2.29 30.65
N LEU A 9 15.85 1.10 31.19
CA LEU A 9 15.71 -0.16 30.46
C LEU A 9 14.25 -0.40 30.02
N ILE A 10 13.28 -0.17 30.90
CA ILE A 10 11.84 -0.31 30.58
C ILE A 10 11.41 0.68 29.49
N PHE A 11 11.93 1.91 29.50
CA PHE A 11 11.64 2.92 28.48
C PHE A 11 12.24 2.55 27.11
N PHE A 12 13.43 1.95 27.05
CA PHE A 12 14.00 1.49 25.79
C PHE A 12 13.20 0.32 25.19
N LEU A 13 12.78 -0.66 25.99
CA LEU A 13 12.00 -1.81 25.52
C LEU A 13 10.59 -1.43 24.99
N SER A 14 9.96 -0.37 25.51
CA SER A 14 8.62 0.03 25.06
C SER A 14 8.61 0.69 23.68
N THR A 15 9.72 1.29 23.23
CA THR A 15 9.81 1.96 21.92
C THR A 15 9.84 1.00 20.72
N SER A 16 10.22 -0.26 20.93
CA SER A 16 10.30 -1.27 19.87
C SER A 16 8.95 -1.77 19.35
N PHE A 17 7.85 -1.51 20.08
CA PHE A 17 6.50 -1.97 19.71
C PHE A 17 5.76 -1.01 18.75
N LEU A 18 6.32 0.15 18.43
CA LEU A 18 5.65 1.16 17.61
C LEU A 18 5.75 0.90 16.10
N LEU A 19 6.60 -0.04 15.66
CA LEU A 19 6.82 -0.38 14.26
C LEU A 19 6.26 -1.79 13.97
N SER A 20 4.93 -1.91 13.94
CA SER A 20 4.23 -3.17 13.63
C SER A 20 4.26 -3.56 12.13
N GLN A 21 4.92 -2.76 11.28
CA GLN A 21 4.94 -3.00 9.83
C GLN A 21 6.06 -3.97 9.50
N THR A 22 5.71 -5.07 8.85
CA THR A 22 6.64 -6.11 8.42
C THR A 22 7.34 -5.71 7.11
N GLU A 23 8.46 -6.36 6.79
CA GLU A 23 9.12 -6.17 5.49
C GLU A 23 8.20 -6.53 4.33
N PHE A 24 7.36 -7.56 4.51
CA PHE A 24 6.32 -7.92 3.56
C PHE A 24 5.33 -6.76 3.33
N ASP A 25 4.89 -6.07 4.38
CA ASP A 25 3.97 -4.92 4.24
C ASP A 25 4.60 -3.79 3.43
N ASN A 26 5.88 -3.52 3.66
CA ASN A 26 6.62 -2.49 2.94
C ASN A 26 6.78 -2.88 1.46
N GLY A 27 7.19 -4.11 1.19
CA GLY A 27 7.27 -4.68 -0.15
C GLY A 27 5.94 -4.61 -0.88
N PHE A 28 4.86 -5.03 -0.22
CA PHE A 28 3.51 -5.03 -0.78
C PHE A 28 3.06 -3.63 -1.22
N LYS A 29 3.26 -2.62 -0.37
CA LYS A 29 2.90 -1.23 -0.69
C LYS A 29 3.62 -0.71 -1.92
N ASP A 30 4.90 -1.02 -2.07
CA ASP A 30 5.71 -0.57 -3.19
C ASP A 30 5.38 -1.34 -4.47
N GLY A 31 5.29 -2.67 -4.36
CA GLY A 31 4.87 -3.56 -5.43
C GLY A 31 3.51 -3.13 -6.00
N TYR A 32 2.51 -2.90 -5.14
CA TYR A 32 1.18 -2.49 -5.57
C TYR A 32 1.18 -1.20 -6.37
N LYS A 33 1.90 -0.17 -5.91
CA LYS A 33 2.01 1.11 -6.62
C LYS A 33 2.66 0.93 -7.99
N ASN A 34 3.74 0.16 -8.04
CA ASN A 34 4.49 -0.06 -9.28
C ASN A 34 3.68 -0.91 -10.26
N GLY A 35 3.07 -2.00 -9.80
CA GLY A 35 2.22 -2.87 -10.60
C GLY A 35 0.99 -2.14 -11.14
N HIS A 36 0.34 -1.29 -10.36
CA HIS A 36 -0.78 -0.48 -10.86
C HIS A 36 -0.36 0.51 -11.97
N CYS A 37 0.89 0.99 -11.91
CA CYS A 37 1.45 1.90 -12.90
C CYS A 37 2.19 1.20 -14.04
N GLN A 38 2.18 -0.14 -14.07
CA GLN A 38 2.84 -0.90 -15.12
C GLN A 38 2.27 -0.50 -16.48
N ASP A 39 3.18 -0.23 -17.42
CA ASP A 39 2.88 0.15 -18.82
C ASP A 39 2.04 1.43 -19.01
N GLN A 40 1.86 2.27 -17.98
CA GLN A 40 1.17 3.56 -18.12
C GLN A 40 2.09 4.71 -18.58
N GLY A 41 3.40 4.45 -18.71
CA GLY A 41 4.39 5.45 -19.10
C GLY A 41 4.61 6.55 -18.06
N ILE A 42 5.12 7.70 -18.53
CA ILE A 42 5.40 8.86 -17.67
C ILE A 42 4.06 9.52 -17.30
N GLY A 43 3.83 9.72 -16.00
CA GLY A 43 2.64 10.41 -15.49
C GLY A 43 1.61 9.52 -14.78
N CYS A 44 1.91 8.23 -14.56
CA CYS A 44 1.04 7.42 -13.71
C CYS A 44 0.97 7.98 -12.28
N ILE A 45 -0.25 8.20 -11.80
CA ILE A 45 -0.51 8.56 -10.42
C ILE A 45 -0.59 7.28 -9.59
N LYS A 46 0.44 7.05 -8.76
CA LYS A 46 0.49 5.91 -7.85
C LYS A 46 -0.69 5.95 -6.89
N PRO A 47 -1.51 4.89 -6.81
CA PRO A 47 -2.65 4.85 -5.91
C PRO A 47 -2.19 4.68 -4.46
N ILE A 48 -3.09 4.94 -3.52
CA ILE A 48 -2.93 4.50 -2.13
C ILE A 48 -3.12 2.97 -2.12
N PRO A 49 -2.13 2.18 -1.69
CA PRO A 49 -2.27 0.73 -1.63
C PRO A 49 -3.33 0.32 -0.60
N PRO A 50 -4.03 -0.81 -0.83
CA PRO A 50 -4.83 -1.43 0.21
C PRO A 50 -3.93 -1.96 1.34
N ILE A 51 -4.56 -2.41 2.43
CA ILE A 51 -3.88 -3.16 3.49
C ILE A 51 -3.29 -4.44 2.87
N ALA A 52 -2.05 -4.77 3.22
CA ALA A 52 -1.40 -5.97 2.73
C ALA A 52 -2.16 -7.21 3.22
N PRO A 53 -2.32 -8.24 2.36
CA PRO A 53 -2.87 -9.51 2.80
C PRO A 53 -1.91 -10.20 3.76
N ILE A 54 -2.43 -11.14 4.55
CA ILE A 54 -1.60 -12.01 5.38
C ILE A 54 -0.75 -12.88 4.44
N PRO A 55 0.58 -13.00 4.67
CA PRO A 55 1.44 -13.88 3.89
C PRO A 55 0.91 -15.31 3.85
N THR A 56 0.99 -15.95 2.69
CA THR A 56 0.63 -17.37 2.54
C THR A 56 1.75 -18.28 3.04
N VAL A 57 1.53 -19.60 3.03
CA VAL A 57 2.53 -20.59 3.49
C VAL A 57 3.84 -20.56 2.70
N ASP A 58 3.80 -20.04 1.48
CA ASP A 58 4.96 -19.93 0.58
C ASP A 58 5.60 -18.52 0.60
N GLU A 59 5.11 -17.63 1.48
CA GLU A 59 5.59 -16.25 1.61
C GLU A 59 6.02 -15.97 3.05
N SER A 60 7.03 -15.12 3.22
CA SER A 60 7.50 -14.71 4.54
C SER A 60 7.07 -13.29 4.89
N SER A 61 6.59 -13.08 6.11
CA SER A 61 6.35 -11.74 6.66
C SER A 61 7.63 -10.90 6.74
N SER A 62 8.80 -11.53 6.85
CA SER A 62 10.10 -10.85 6.84
C SER A 62 10.70 -10.66 5.44
N SER A 63 10.02 -11.10 4.37
CA SER A 63 10.51 -10.96 3.00
C SER A 63 9.85 -9.77 2.30
N TYR A 64 10.65 -8.73 2.06
CA TYR A 64 10.25 -7.61 1.21
C TYR A 64 9.89 -8.08 -0.20
N GLN A 65 10.66 -9.01 -0.76
CA GLN A 65 10.47 -9.48 -2.12
C GLN A 65 9.13 -10.22 -2.30
N ASP A 66 8.73 -11.01 -1.31
CA ASP A 66 7.46 -11.74 -1.35
C ASP A 66 6.30 -10.75 -1.33
N GLY A 67 6.36 -9.77 -0.42
CA GLY A 67 5.41 -8.67 -0.36
C GLY A 67 5.36 -7.92 -1.69
N TYR A 68 6.51 -7.56 -2.25
CA TYR A 68 6.61 -6.85 -3.52
C TYR A 68 5.96 -7.62 -4.67
N ASN A 69 6.27 -8.90 -4.82
CA ASN A 69 5.71 -9.76 -5.86
C ASN A 69 4.19 -9.84 -5.74
N ARG A 70 3.67 -10.07 -4.53
CA ARG A 70 2.22 -10.10 -4.24
C ARG A 70 1.55 -8.76 -4.56
N GLY A 71 2.14 -7.68 -4.07
CA GLY A 71 1.66 -6.31 -4.29
C GLY A 71 1.60 -5.98 -5.77
N PHE A 72 2.67 -6.27 -6.51
CA PHE A 72 2.76 -5.99 -7.94
C PHE A 72 1.67 -6.69 -8.75
N GLN A 73 1.47 -7.99 -8.50
CA GLN A 73 0.39 -8.75 -9.15
C GLN A 73 -0.99 -8.18 -8.83
N MET A 74 -1.24 -7.77 -7.59
CA MET A 74 -2.51 -7.15 -7.20
C MET A 74 -2.69 -5.76 -7.81
N GLY A 75 -1.62 -4.97 -7.89
CA GLY A 75 -1.62 -3.65 -8.53
C GLY A 75 -2.00 -3.73 -10.01
N MET A 76 -1.39 -4.66 -10.77
CA MET A 76 -1.73 -4.88 -12.19
C MET A 76 -3.19 -5.33 -12.36
N LYS A 77 -3.69 -6.21 -11.49
CA LYS A 77 -5.10 -6.62 -11.50
C LYS A 77 -6.03 -5.44 -11.23
N ALA A 78 -5.71 -4.60 -10.24
CA ALA A 78 -6.50 -3.42 -9.90
C ALA A 78 -6.54 -2.38 -11.06
N GLN A 79 -5.45 -2.27 -11.82
CA GLN A 79 -5.37 -1.42 -13.01
C GLN A 79 -6.31 -1.91 -14.12
N THR A 80 -6.27 -3.21 -14.42
CA THR A 80 -7.08 -3.84 -15.49
C THR A 80 -8.56 -3.96 -15.14
N SER A 81 -8.89 -4.06 -13.85
CA SER A 81 -10.27 -4.10 -13.36
C SER A 81 -10.97 -2.74 -13.33
N LYS A 82 -10.27 -1.63 -13.63
CA LYS A 82 -10.94 -0.34 -13.80
C LYS A 82 -11.79 -0.42 -15.09
N PRO A 83 -13.13 -0.35 -15.00
CA PRO A 83 -13.94 -0.29 -16.21
C PRO A 83 -13.50 0.96 -16.98
N ASN A 84 -13.32 0.82 -18.30
CA ASN A 84 -13.21 1.95 -19.22
C ASN A 84 -14.47 2.81 -19.06
N SER A 85 -14.44 3.75 -18.10
CA SER A 85 -15.52 4.68 -17.81
C SER A 85 -15.53 5.76 -18.87
N THR A 86 -15.96 5.41 -20.08
CA THR A 86 -16.37 6.36 -21.11
C THR A 86 -17.80 6.88 -20.89
N ASN A 87 -18.53 6.37 -19.89
CA ASN A 87 -19.86 6.87 -19.55
C ASN A 87 -19.83 7.72 -18.28
N ARG A 88 -19.20 8.90 -18.35
CA ARG A 88 -19.47 9.97 -17.38
C ARG A 88 -20.78 10.63 -17.80
N GLN A 89 -21.90 10.21 -17.23
CA GLN A 89 -23.16 10.97 -17.35
C GLN A 89 -22.94 12.34 -16.72
N ARG A 90 -22.65 13.34 -17.57
CA ARG A 90 -22.52 14.73 -17.17
C ARG A 90 -23.90 15.21 -16.72
N TYR A 91 -24.00 15.75 -15.51
CA TYR A 91 -25.24 16.33 -15.01
C TYR A 91 -25.73 17.40 -16.00
N GLN A 92 -26.98 17.30 -16.45
CA GLN A 92 -27.57 18.26 -17.38
C GLN A 92 -27.89 19.54 -16.61
N THR A 93 -27.18 20.63 -16.89
CA THR A 93 -27.52 21.94 -16.36
C THR A 93 -28.61 22.60 -17.21
N ALA A 94 -29.45 23.42 -16.59
CA ALA A 94 -30.44 24.22 -17.31
C ALA A 94 -29.77 25.10 -18.37
N LYS A 95 -30.43 25.29 -19.52
CA LYS A 95 -29.95 26.17 -20.58
C LYS A 95 -30.06 27.63 -20.12
N PRO A 96 -29.08 28.50 -20.43
CA PRO A 96 -29.17 29.91 -20.10
C PRO A 96 -30.33 30.56 -20.87
N THR A 97 -31.13 31.35 -20.16
CA THR A 97 -32.14 32.24 -20.74
C THR A 97 -31.49 33.61 -20.92
N PHE A 98 -31.42 34.10 -22.16
CA PHE A 98 -31.07 35.48 -22.48
C PHE A 98 -32.36 36.28 -22.72
#